data_AF-A0A8I1NH69-F1
#
_entry.id   AF-A0A8I1NH69-F1
#
_cell.length_a   1.000
_cell.length_b   1.000
_cell.length_c   1.000
_cell.angle_alpha   90.00
_cell.angle_beta   90.00
_cell.angle_gamma   90.00
#
_symmetry.space_group_name_H-M   'P 1'
#
loop_
_entity.id
_entity.type
_entity.pdbx_description
1 polymer ?
#
loop_
_entity_poly.entity_id
_entity_poly.type
_entity_poly.pdbx_seq_one_letter_code
_entity_poly.pdbx_strand_id
1 'polypeptide(L)'
;MSPATALDRLAGRVREEGSPLAVKEGTGTDGPGFDDGVFGQLAAAGPRTSARAAEYAFVVEAVREGYLCHYGRSRILDEPDADLALLAGDLFYAIGIRGLAELDDLESTGILSDLIRVAAELQAAGRTELTETLWLGQIVALSCGKDDAHQEAVAALEAGRQGAEGVLREWSIETAAANRMGRAFDLAQSAIDSGPSNF
;
A
#
# COMPACT_ATOMS: atom_id res chain seq x y z
N MET A 1 2.10 1.25 -26.86
CA MET A 1 1.33 1.51 -25.62
C MET A 1 2.06 0.80 -24.50
N SER A 2 2.49 1.51 -23.46
CA SER A 2 3.02 0.87 -22.26
C SER A 2 1.92 0.05 -21.57
N PRO A 3 2.24 -1.06 -20.89
CA PRO A 3 1.24 -1.79 -20.11
C PRO A 3 0.60 -0.85 -19.07
N ALA A 4 -0.72 -1.00 -18.86
CA ALA A 4 -1.45 -0.23 -17.86
C ALA A 4 -0.89 -0.48 -16.46
N THR A 5 -0.72 0.58 -15.68
CA THR A 5 -0.26 0.49 -14.28
C THR A 5 -1.35 -0.13 -13.38
N ALA A 6 -0.98 -0.49 -12.15
CA ALA A 6 -1.93 -0.95 -11.14
C ALA A 6 -3.04 0.10 -10.89
N LEU A 7 -2.67 1.39 -10.82
CA LEU A 7 -3.61 2.49 -10.65
C LEU A 7 -4.50 2.70 -11.87
N ASP A 8 -3.96 2.56 -13.09
CA ASP A 8 -4.78 2.60 -14.32
C ASP A 8 -5.84 1.50 -14.34
N ARG A 9 -5.46 0.28 -13.92
CA ARG A 9 -6.38 -0.85 -13.82
C ARG A 9 -7.47 -0.59 -12.77
N LEU A 10 -7.12 -0.02 -11.62
CA LEU A 10 -8.09 0.30 -10.58
C LEU A 10 -9.04 1.43 -11.01
N ALA A 11 -8.50 2.48 -11.64
CA ALA A 11 -9.29 3.55 -12.25
C ALA A 11 -10.23 3.01 -13.33
N GLY A 12 -9.78 2.09 -14.17
CA GLY A 12 -10.62 1.37 -15.14
C GLY A 12 -11.80 0.67 -14.46
N ARG A 13 -11.54 -0.05 -13.37
CA ARG A 13 -12.59 -0.72 -12.59
C ARG A 13 -13.60 0.26 -11.99
N VAL A 14 -13.16 1.40 -11.45
CA VAL A 14 -14.08 2.42 -10.94
C VAL A 14 -14.98 2.96 -12.06
N ARG A 15 -14.44 3.18 -13.26
CA ARG A 15 -15.25 3.60 -14.42
C ARG A 15 -16.28 2.55 -14.83
N GLU A 16 -15.96 1.26 -14.68
CA GLU A 16 -16.89 0.16 -14.93
C GLU A 16 -18.01 0.07 -13.89
N GLU A 17 -17.71 0.29 -12.61
CA GLU A 17 -18.72 0.38 -11.54
C GLU A 17 -19.66 1.59 -11.74
N GLY A 18 -19.12 2.70 -12.24
CA GLY A 18 -19.87 3.90 -12.59
C GLY A 18 -20.32 4.73 -11.38
N SER A 19 -21.39 5.51 -11.57
CA SER A 19 -21.96 6.37 -10.52
C SER A 19 -22.28 5.57 -9.25
N PRO A 20 -21.97 6.10 -8.05
CA PRO A 20 -21.63 7.50 -7.74
C PRO A 20 -20.14 7.85 -7.82
N LEU A 21 -19.24 6.92 -8.13
CA LEU A 21 -17.81 7.19 -8.14
C LEU A 21 -17.36 7.83 -9.46
N ALA A 22 -16.49 8.82 -9.35
CA ALA A 22 -15.84 9.48 -10.49
C ALA A 22 -14.32 9.39 -10.34
N VAL A 23 -13.65 9.26 -11.48
CA VAL A 23 -12.19 9.14 -11.58
C VAL A 23 -11.64 10.47 -12.09
N LYS A 24 -10.54 10.96 -11.52
CA LYS A 24 -9.92 12.24 -11.91
C LYS A 24 -9.59 12.27 -13.40
N GLU A 25 -9.82 13.41 -14.03
CA GLU A 25 -9.37 13.64 -15.41
C GLU A 25 -7.83 13.48 -15.51
N GLY A 26 -7.36 12.81 -16.57
CA GLY A 26 -5.92 12.57 -16.79
C GLY A 26 -5.33 11.38 -16.02
N THR A 27 -6.10 10.69 -15.17
CA THR A 27 -5.66 9.38 -14.63
C THR A 27 -5.77 8.30 -15.71
N GLY A 28 -4.69 8.11 -16.44
CA GLY A 28 -4.61 7.19 -17.55
C GLY A 28 -3.83 7.77 -18.73
N THR A 29 -2.72 7.11 -19.05
CA THR A 29 -1.96 7.17 -20.31
C THR A 29 -1.12 8.40 -20.69
N ASP A 30 -1.16 9.54 -20.00
CA ASP A 30 -0.29 10.68 -20.36
C ASP A 30 0.45 11.30 -19.15
N GLY A 31 1.65 10.78 -18.86
CA GLY A 31 2.68 11.41 -18.01
C GLY A 31 2.90 10.76 -16.64
N PRO A 32 4.14 10.78 -16.09
CA PRO A 32 4.42 10.29 -14.75
C PRO A 32 3.76 11.22 -13.72
N GLY A 33 2.79 10.68 -12.98
CA GLY A 33 2.18 11.37 -11.86
C GLY A 33 3.09 11.29 -10.66
N PHE A 34 3.11 12.32 -9.82
CA PHE A 34 3.75 12.23 -8.51
C PHE A 34 2.96 11.16 -7.69
N ASP A 35 3.58 9.99 -7.50
CA ASP A 35 3.05 8.74 -6.87
C ASP A 35 2.48 7.67 -7.86
N ASP A 36 3.39 7.10 -8.68
CA ASP A 36 3.16 6.05 -9.69
C ASP A 36 2.87 4.63 -9.10
N GLY A 37 2.27 4.53 -7.92
CA GLY A 37 2.00 3.25 -7.27
C GLY A 37 3.28 2.54 -6.82
N VAL A 38 4.11 3.27 -6.06
CA VAL A 38 5.43 2.80 -5.61
C VAL A 38 5.35 1.58 -4.68
N PHE A 39 4.27 1.43 -3.91
CA PHE A 39 4.09 0.25 -3.05
C PHE A 39 3.76 -1.00 -3.87
N GLY A 40 3.00 -0.85 -4.96
CA GLY A 40 2.75 -1.92 -5.91
C GLY A 40 4.03 -2.32 -6.65
N GLN A 41 4.88 -1.36 -7.00
CA GLN A 41 6.21 -1.63 -7.58
C GLN A 41 7.12 -2.37 -6.59
N LEU A 42 7.12 -1.97 -5.32
CA LEU A 42 7.83 -2.66 -4.26
C LEU A 42 7.31 -4.09 -4.08
N ALA A 43 5.97 -4.25 -4.01
CA ALA A 43 5.30 -5.54 -3.92
C ALA A 43 5.68 -6.48 -5.06
N ALA A 44 5.74 -5.96 -6.30
CA ALA A 44 6.07 -6.71 -7.50
C ALA A 44 7.53 -7.19 -7.57
N ALA A 45 8.45 -6.55 -6.84
CA ALA A 45 9.89 -6.80 -6.94
C ALA A 45 10.36 -8.02 -6.14
N GLY A 46 9.54 -8.54 -5.22
CA GLY A 46 9.92 -9.60 -4.30
C GLY A 46 9.99 -11.01 -4.90
N PRO A 47 10.77 -11.91 -4.28
CA PRO A 47 10.86 -13.30 -4.73
C PRO A 47 9.54 -14.07 -4.61
N ARG A 48 8.66 -13.74 -3.64
CA ARG A 48 7.36 -14.43 -3.48
C ARG A 48 6.33 -14.03 -4.51
N THR A 49 6.43 -12.79 -5.00
CA THR A 49 5.37 -12.10 -5.74
C THR A 49 5.71 -11.93 -7.21
N SER A 50 6.99 -11.98 -7.57
CA SER A 50 7.47 -11.67 -8.94
C SER A 50 6.86 -12.55 -10.04
N ALA A 51 6.47 -13.80 -9.73
CA ALA A 51 5.80 -14.68 -10.68
C ALA A 51 4.38 -14.19 -11.07
N ARG A 52 3.74 -13.37 -10.21
CA ARG A 52 2.43 -12.75 -10.40
C ARG A 52 2.49 -11.26 -10.03
N ALA A 53 3.54 -10.61 -10.51
CA ALA A 53 3.93 -9.26 -10.11
C ALA A 53 2.82 -8.23 -10.30
N ALA A 54 2.10 -8.30 -11.42
CA ALA A 54 1.03 -7.35 -11.75
C ALA A 54 -0.18 -7.51 -10.82
N GLU A 55 -0.49 -8.74 -10.40
CA GLU A 55 -1.58 -9.05 -9.48
C GLU A 55 -1.30 -8.53 -8.08
N TYR A 56 -0.09 -8.75 -7.55
CA TYR A 56 0.32 -8.21 -6.25
C TYR A 56 0.42 -6.69 -6.26
N ALA A 57 0.95 -6.09 -7.34
CA ALA A 57 0.96 -4.64 -7.49
C ALA A 57 -0.46 -4.05 -7.46
N PHE A 58 -1.39 -4.67 -8.19
CA PHE A 58 -2.80 -4.25 -8.20
C PHE A 58 -3.45 -4.36 -6.81
N VAL A 59 -3.26 -5.48 -6.12
CA VAL A 59 -3.79 -5.69 -4.77
C VAL A 59 -3.29 -4.62 -3.82
N VAL A 60 -1.98 -4.39 -3.79
CA VAL A 60 -1.36 -3.44 -2.83
C VAL A 60 -1.84 -2.02 -3.11
N GLU A 61 -1.90 -1.61 -4.37
CA GLU A 61 -2.39 -0.27 -4.71
C GLU A 61 -3.89 -0.11 -4.47
N ALA A 62 -4.70 -1.17 -4.61
CA ALA A 62 -6.10 -1.14 -4.19
C ALA A 62 -6.22 -0.94 -2.67
N VAL A 63 -5.45 -1.68 -1.87
CA VAL A 63 -5.46 -1.48 -0.40
C VAL A 63 -4.95 -0.08 -0.04
N ARG A 64 -3.94 0.44 -0.74
CA ARG A 64 -3.42 1.80 -0.52
C ARG A 64 -4.47 2.86 -0.87
N GLU A 65 -5.20 2.72 -1.97
CA GLU A 65 -6.33 3.60 -2.27
C GLU A 65 -7.43 3.52 -1.21
N GLY A 66 -7.70 2.31 -0.69
CA GLY A 66 -8.62 2.12 0.43
C GLY A 66 -8.22 2.94 1.65
N TYR A 67 -6.96 2.82 2.06
CA TYR A 67 -6.39 3.59 3.16
C TYR A 67 -6.44 5.10 2.91
N LEU A 68 -6.09 5.56 1.71
CA LEU A 68 -6.10 6.98 1.36
C LEU A 68 -7.53 7.54 1.34
N CYS A 69 -8.55 6.75 1.00
CA CYS A 69 -9.94 7.20 1.10
C CYS A 69 -10.40 7.36 2.56
N HIS A 70 -9.90 6.51 3.46
CA HIS A 70 -10.22 6.59 4.90
C HIS A 70 -9.47 7.73 5.63
N TYR A 71 -8.20 7.95 5.29
CA TYR A 71 -7.29 8.75 6.12
C TYR A 71 -6.49 9.83 5.37
N GLY A 72 -6.71 9.98 4.07
CA GLY A 72 -5.93 10.90 3.25
C GLY A 72 -6.70 11.39 2.02
N ARG A 73 -6.00 11.43 0.88
CA ARG A 73 -6.60 11.80 -0.41
C ARG A 73 -6.35 10.69 -1.41
N SER A 74 -7.43 10.14 -1.97
CA SER A 74 -7.33 9.17 -3.07
C SER A 74 -6.51 9.73 -4.23
N ARG A 75 -5.68 8.88 -4.83
CA ARG A 75 -4.90 9.22 -6.02
C ARG A 75 -5.75 9.17 -7.27
N ILE A 76 -6.78 8.30 -7.32
CA ILE A 76 -7.59 8.09 -8.53
C ILE A 76 -8.97 8.75 -8.51
N LEU A 77 -9.60 8.96 -7.35
CA LEU A 77 -10.97 9.48 -7.27
C LEU A 77 -11.04 11.00 -7.36
N ASP A 78 -12.04 11.49 -8.08
CA ASP A 78 -12.29 12.92 -8.25
C ASP A 78 -13.10 13.48 -7.06
N GLU A 79 -12.37 13.98 -6.06
CA GLU A 79 -12.87 14.69 -4.87
C GLU A 79 -14.24 14.19 -4.35
N PRO A 80 -14.37 12.89 -3.99
CA PRO A 80 -15.61 12.40 -3.38
C PRO A 80 -15.85 13.13 -2.05
N ASP A 81 -17.13 13.32 -1.70
CA ASP A 81 -17.46 13.75 -0.35
C ASP A 81 -17.01 12.71 0.69
N ALA A 82 -16.95 13.11 1.96
CA ALA A 82 -16.37 12.27 3.01
C ALA A 82 -17.10 10.93 3.20
N ASP A 83 -18.44 10.91 3.06
CA ASP A 83 -19.23 9.69 3.23
C ASP A 83 -19.01 8.74 2.05
N LEU A 84 -18.95 9.28 0.82
CA LEU A 84 -18.64 8.51 -0.37
C LEU A 84 -17.19 8.02 -0.38
N ALA A 85 -16.24 8.83 0.10
CA ALA A 85 -14.86 8.43 0.25
C ALA A 85 -14.74 7.23 1.20
N LEU A 86 -15.44 7.26 2.33
CA LEU A 86 -15.44 6.15 3.29
C LEU A 86 -15.91 4.84 2.64
N LEU A 87 -17.04 4.88 1.91
CA LEU A 87 -17.57 3.71 1.19
C LEU A 87 -16.65 3.24 0.06
N ALA A 88 -16.02 4.18 -0.66
CA ALA A 88 -15.03 3.84 -1.68
C ALA A 88 -13.80 3.17 -1.05
N GLY A 89 -13.42 3.60 0.15
CA GLY A 89 -12.37 2.98 0.95
C GLY A 89 -12.65 1.51 1.24
N ASP A 90 -13.87 1.20 1.70
CA ASP A 90 -14.32 -0.17 1.95
C ASP A 90 -14.35 -1.01 0.68
N LEU A 91 -14.81 -0.44 -0.44
CA LEU A 91 -14.78 -1.09 -1.75
C LEU A 91 -13.35 -1.45 -2.15
N PHE A 92 -12.40 -0.53 -2.03
CA PHE A 92 -11.01 -0.76 -2.42
C PHE A 92 -10.30 -1.79 -1.53
N TYR A 93 -10.56 -1.80 -0.22
CA TYR A 93 -10.11 -2.88 0.65
C TYR A 93 -10.70 -4.23 0.23
N ALA A 94 -12.00 -4.30 -0.05
CA ALA A 94 -12.64 -5.52 -0.51
C ALA A 94 -12.05 -6.01 -1.84
N ILE A 95 -11.73 -5.11 -2.77
CA ILE A 95 -11.05 -5.42 -4.04
C ILE A 95 -9.67 -6.02 -3.79
N GLY A 96 -8.85 -5.40 -2.93
CA GLY A 96 -7.51 -5.89 -2.60
C GLY A 96 -7.53 -7.26 -1.92
N ILE A 97 -8.33 -7.43 -0.87
CA ILE A 97 -8.43 -8.68 -0.11
C ILE A 97 -9.00 -9.81 -0.98
N ARG A 98 -10.02 -9.53 -1.80
CA ARG A 98 -10.52 -10.51 -2.76
C ARG A 98 -9.43 -10.95 -3.75
N GLY A 99 -8.61 -10.00 -4.22
CA GLY A 99 -7.50 -10.31 -5.12
C GLY A 99 -6.49 -11.29 -4.49
N LEU A 100 -6.19 -11.17 -3.19
CA LEU A 100 -5.33 -12.14 -2.49
C LEU A 100 -5.99 -13.50 -2.32
N ALA A 101 -7.29 -13.53 -2.02
CA ALA A 101 -8.04 -14.78 -1.94
C ALA A 101 -8.04 -15.54 -3.29
N GLU A 102 -8.14 -14.82 -4.41
CA GLU A 102 -8.02 -15.39 -5.76
C GLU A 102 -6.61 -15.89 -6.08
N LEU A 103 -5.58 -15.33 -5.43
CA LEU A 103 -4.19 -15.78 -5.53
C LEU A 103 -3.88 -17.00 -4.66
N ASP A 104 -4.78 -17.35 -3.73
CA ASP A 104 -4.61 -18.38 -2.69
C ASP A 104 -3.38 -18.14 -1.80
N ASP A 105 -3.08 -16.87 -1.51
CA ASP A 105 -1.97 -16.47 -0.62
C ASP A 105 -2.49 -16.03 0.75
N LEU A 106 -2.62 -17.01 1.65
CA LEU A 106 -3.08 -16.78 3.02
C LEU A 106 -2.11 -15.92 3.84
N GLU A 107 -0.80 -16.02 3.58
CA GLU A 107 0.18 -15.26 4.34
C GLU A 107 0.12 -13.77 3.96
N SER A 108 0.07 -13.46 2.66
CA SER A 108 -0.13 -12.08 2.18
C SER A 108 -1.48 -11.52 2.62
N THR A 109 -2.52 -12.36 2.67
CA THR A 109 -3.83 -11.97 3.23
C THR A 109 -3.70 -11.54 4.69
N GLY A 110 -2.99 -12.31 5.51
CA GLY A 110 -2.72 -11.96 6.90
C GLY A 110 -1.92 -10.67 7.04
N ILE A 111 -0.85 -10.52 6.24
CA ILE A 111 0.03 -9.34 6.23
C ILE A 111 -0.77 -8.06 5.90
N LEU A 112 -1.59 -8.05 4.85
CA LEU A 112 -2.39 -6.86 4.52
C LEU A 112 -3.54 -6.61 5.49
N SER A 113 -4.12 -7.67 6.07
CA SER A 113 -5.14 -7.50 7.12
C SER A 113 -4.54 -6.87 8.38
N ASP A 114 -3.36 -7.31 8.79
CA ASP A 114 -2.62 -6.71 9.91
C ASP A 114 -2.22 -5.26 9.59
N LEU A 115 -1.78 -4.98 8.37
CA LEU A 115 -1.50 -3.61 7.92
C LEU A 115 -2.72 -2.70 8.06
N ILE A 116 -3.89 -3.11 7.54
CA ILE A 116 -5.13 -2.32 7.63
C ILE A 116 -5.49 -2.06 9.10
N ARG A 117 -5.45 -3.11 9.93
CA ARG A 117 -5.77 -3.03 11.36
C ARG A 117 -4.83 -2.09 12.10
N VAL A 118 -3.51 -2.30 12.02
CA VAL A 118 -2.52 -1.51 12.75
C VAL A 118 -2.50 -0.07 12.23
N ALA A 119 -2.65 0.15 10.92
CA ALA A 119 -2.75 1.51 10.37
C ALA A 119 -3.96 2.27 10.96
N ALA A 120 -5.12 1.62 11.05
CA ALA A 120 -6.31 2.22 11.67
C ALA A 120 -6.09 2.53 13.17
N GLU A 121 -5.40 1.66 13.91
CA GLU A 121 -5.06 1.89 15.31
C GLU A 121 -4.06 3.04 15.50
N LEU A 122 -3.08 3.18 14.61
CA LEU A 122 -2.15 4.31 14.62
C LEU A 122 -2.88 5.63 14.33
N GLN A 123 -3.78 5.63 13.35
CA GLN A 123 -4.65 6.76 13.04
C GLN A 123 -5.52 7.16 14.24
N ALA A 124 -6.19 6.20 14.87
CA ALA A 124 -7.02 6.43 16.06
C ALA A 124 -6.20 6.94 17.26
N ALA A 125 -4.94 6.53 17.38
CA ALA A 125 -4.02 6.98 18.41
C ALA A 125 -3.32 8.32 18.08
N GLY A 126 -3.59 8.92 16.91
CA GLY A 126 -2.93 10.15 16.45
C GLY A 126 -1.43 10.00 16.13
N ARG A 127 -0.96 8.77 15.90
CA ARG A 127 0.43 8.41 15.58
C ARG A 127 0.61 8.18 14.08
N THR A 128 0.10 9.10 13.27
CA THR A 128 0.01 8.96 11.80
C THR A 128 1.37 8.92 11.12
N GLU A 129 2.39 9.51 11.75
CA GLU A 129 3.78 9.49 11.31
C GLU A 129 4.37 8.08 11.23
N LEU A 130 3.85 7.14 12.03
CA LEU A 130 4.33 5.75 12.04
C LEU A 130 3.73 4.91 10.91
N THR A 131 2.66 5.38 10.27
CA THR A 131 1.92 4.57 9.29
C THR A 131 2.73 4.31 8.03
N GLU A 132 3.52 5.26 7.54
CA GLU A 132 4.33 5.04 6.34
C GLU A 132 5.48 4.04 6.58
N THR A 133 6.07 4.03 7.79
CA THR A 133 7.04 3.01 8.20
C THR A 133 6.39 1.62 8.27
N LEU A 134 5.15 1.54 8.79
CA LEU A 134 4.36 0.31 8.78
C LEU A 134 4.10 -0.19 7.35
N TRP A 135 3.72 0.71 6.43
CA TRP A 135 3.50 0.37 5.01
C TRP A 135 4.74 -0.25 4.39
N LEU A 136 5.91 0.37 4.52
CA LEU A 136 7.16 -0.19 3.98
C LEU A 136 7.44 -1.58 4.54
N GLY A 137 7.39 -1.75 5.86
CA GLY A 137 7.67 -3.03 6.50
C GLY A 137 6.73 -4.14 6.04
N GLN A 138 5.42 -3.86 6.01
CA GLN A 138 4.43 -4.84 5.61
C GLN A 138 4.52 -5.20 4.12
N ILE A 139 4.84 -4.25 3.23
CA ILE A 139 5.03 -4.56 1.80
C ILE A 139 6.33 -5.35 1.57
N VAL A 140 7.41 -5.07 2.29
CA VAL A 140 8.62 -5.90 2.25
C VAL A 140 8.32 -7.32 2.75
N ALA A 141 7.58 -7.45 3.86
CA ALA A 141 7.14 -8.75 4.39
C ALA A 141 6.24 -9.51 3.40
N LEU A 142 5.31 -8.83 2.73
CA LEU A 142 4.48 -9.44 1.68
C LEU A 142 5.35 -9.98 0.53
N SER A 143 6.38 -9.23 0.16
CA SER A 143 7.24 -9.49 -1.00
C SER A 143 8.28 -10.59 -0.76
N CYS A 144 8.81 -10.67 0.46
CA CYS A 144 9.95 -11.52 0.85
C CYS A 144 9.56 -12.63 1.82
N GLY A 145 8.45 -12.47 2.54
CA GLY A 145 8.00 -13.29 3.65
C GLY A 145 8.22 -12.57 4.98
N LYS A 146 7.37 -12.88 5.96
CA LYS A 146 7.55 -12.41 7.34
C LYS A 146 8.31 -13.42 8.17
N ASP A 147 9.09 -12.92 9.13
CA ASP A 147 9.76 -13.71 10.16
C ASP A 147 9.39 -13.18 11.56
N ASP A 148 9.91 -13.82 12.60
CA ASP A 148 9.64 -13.44 13.99
C ASP A 148 10.09 -11.99 14.28
N ALA A 149 11.22 -11.57 13.72
CA ALA A 149 11.76 -10.22 13.91
C ALA A 149 10.82 -9.15 13.34
N HIS A 150 10.27 -9.35 12.14
CA HIS A 150 9.22 -8.51 11.58
C HIS A 150 7.98 -8.45 12.48
N GLN A 151 7.49 -9.61 12.92
CA GLN A 151 6.27 -9.68 13.74
C GLN A 151 6.45 -8.96 15.07
N GLU A 152 7.61 -9.13 15.72
CA GLU A 152 7.96 -8.43 16.95
C GLU A 152 8.09 -6.91 16.76
N ALA A 153 8.66 -6.47 15.62
CA ALA A 153 8.80 -5.07 15.28
C ALA A 153 7.44 -4.39 15.02
N VAL A 154 6.54 -5.05 14.29
CA VAL A 154 5.16 -4.55 14.07
C VAL A 154 4.41 -4.46 15.40
N ALA A 155 4.47 -5.51 16.24
CA ALA A 155 3.84 -5.48 17.56
C ALA A 155 4.44 -4.40 18.48
N ALA A 156 5.74 -4.12 18.36
CA ALA A 156 6.39 -3.02 19.08
C ALA A 156 5.87 -1.65 18.65
N LEU A 157 5.70 -1.47 17.34
CA LEU A 157 5.23 -0.24 16.73
C LEU A 157 3.77 0.03 17.13
N GLU A 158 2.91 -0.98 17.05
CA GLU A 158 1.53 -0.94 17.52
C GLU A 158 1.43 -0.52 19.00
N ALA A 159 2.22 -1.18 19.87
CA ALA A 159 2.29 -0.89 21.30
C ALA A 159 2.95 0.46 21.65
N GLY A 160 3.47 1.21 20.67
CA GLY A 160 4.13 2.50 20.90
C GLY A 160 5.43 2.39 21.67
N ARG A 161 6.16 1.28 21.53
CA ARG A 161 7.48 1.12 22.14
C ARG A 161 8.46 2.10 21.50
N GLN A 162 9.23 2.80 22.33
CA GLN A 162 10.26 3.72 21.86
C GLN A 162 11.27 2.99 20.95
N GLY A 163 11.57 3.57 19.79
CA GLY A 163 12.53 3.01 18.82
C GLY A 163 11.97 1.91 17.90
N ALA A 164 10.70 1.50 18.06
CA ALA A 164 10.10 0.45 17.24
C ALA A 164 10.10 0.77 15.73
N GLU A 165 9.91 2.04 15.37
CA GLU A 165 10.01 2.50 13.98
C GLU A 165 11.38 2.23 13.36
N GLY A 166 12.46 2.44 14.14
CA GLY A 166 13.83 2.24 13.70
C GLY A 166 14.12 0.77 13.46
N VAL A 167 13.63 -0.10 14.37
CA VAL A 167 13.76 -1.56 14.25
C VAL A 167 13.03 -2.07 13.00
N LEU A 168 11.79 -1.65 12.77
CA LEU A 168 11.04 -2.07 11.57
C LEU A 168 11.71 -1.55 10.29
N ARG A 169 12.21 -0.31 10.29
CA ARG A 169 12.93 0.28 9.15
C ARG A 169 14.22 -0.48 8.85
N GLU A 170 15.03 -0.77 9.86
CA GLU A 170 16.28 -1.54 9.71
C GLU A 170 16.01 -2.93 9.14
N TRP A 171 15.06 -3.66 9.71
CA TRP A 171 14.62 -4.97 9.19
C TRP A 171 14.19 -4.89 7.72
N SER A 172 13.44 -3.84 7.35
CA SER A 172 12.95 -3.64 5.99
C SER A 172 14.09 -3.42 4.99
N ILE A 173 15.09 -2.60 5.37
CA ILE A 173 16.28 -2.32 4.56
C ILE A 173 17.09 -3.60 4.35
N GLU A 174 17.39 -4.32 5.41
CA GLU A 174 18.19 -5.55 5.35
C GLU A 174 17.50 -6.62 4.49
N THR A 175 16.19 -6.79 4.68
CA THR A 175 15.39 -7.77 3.95
C THR A 175 15.28 -7.41 2.47
N ALA A 176 15.02 -6.13 2.15
CA ALA A 176 14.97 -5.67 0.76
C ALA A 176 16.33 -5.82 0.07
N ALA A 177 17.44 -5.50 0.76
CA ALA A 177 18.79 -5.64 0.22
C ALA A 177 19.14 -7.12 -0.05
N ALA A 178 18.87 -8.01 0.91
CA ALA A 178 19.12 -9.44 0.77
C ALA A 178 18.36 -10.06 -0.42
N ASN A 179 17.17 -9.53 -0.73
CA ASN A 179 16.31 -9.99 -1.82
C ASN A 179 16.45 -9.17 -3.12
N ARG A 180 17.48 -8.30 -3.22
CA ARG A 180 17.78 -7.48 -4.41
C ARG A 180 16.65 -6.53 -4.83
N MET A 181 15.87 -6.06 -3.87
CA MET A 181 14.77 -5.11 -4.06
C MET A 181 15.17 -3.65 -3.83
N GLY A 182 16.46 -3.37 -3.60
CA GLY A 182 16.96 -2.04 -3.20
C GLY A 182 16.41 -0.88 -4.02
N ARG A 183 16.39 -0.99 -5.37
CA ARG A 183 15.83 0.07 -6.22
C ARG A 183 14.35 0.35 -5.96
N ALA A 184 13.52 -0.69 -5.83
CA ALA A 184 12.08 -0.50 -5.59
C ALA A 184 11.83 0.02 -4.17
N PHE A 185 12.64 -0.44 -3.21
CA PHE A 185 12.62 0.05 -1.83
C PHE A 185 12.98 1.55 -1.76
N ASP A 186 14.07 1.96 -2.41
CA ASP A 186 14.52 3.35 -2.44
C ASP A 186 13.47 4.28 -3.07
N LEU A 187 12.77 3.81 -4.11
CA LEU A 187 11.67 4.56 -4.74
C LEU A 187 10.50 4.75 -3.76
N ALA A 188 10.07 3.69 -3.07
CA ALA A 188 9.00 3.77 -2.09
C ALA A 188 9.37 4.65 -0.88
N GLN A 189 10.60 4.51 -0.37
CA GLN A 189 11.12 5.36 0.71
C GLN A 189 11.20 6.83 0.29
N SER A 190 11.71 7.11 -0.91
CA SER A 190 11.80 8.47 -1.43
C SER A 190 10.43 9.12 -1.60
N ALA A 191 9.42 8.35 -2.00
CA ALA A 191 8.05 8.84 -2.11
C ALA A 191 7.46 9.22 -0.75
N ILE A 192 7.73 8.44 0.29
CA ILE A 192 7.37 8.76 1.68
C ILE A 192 8.08 10.04 2.14
N ASP A 193 9.39 10.12 1.93
CA ASP A 193 10.21 11.24 2.41
C ASP A 193 9.91 12.57 1.66
N SER A 194 9.45 12.47 0.41
CA SER A 194 9.09 13.60 -0.45
C SER A 194 7.62 14.01 -0.36
N GLY A 195 6.79 13.27 0.39
CA GLY A 195 5.39 13.60 0.60
C GLY A 195 5.23 14.97 1.23
N PRO A 196 4.13 15.71 0.95
CA PRO A 196 3.90 17.01 1.56
C PRO A 196 3.92 16.85 3.08
N SER A 197 4.79 17.60 3.76
CA SER A 197 4.71 17.74 5.21
C SER A 197 3.32 18.31 5.50
N ASN A 198 2.45 17.52 6.14
CA ASN A 198 1.17 18.00 6.63
C ASN A 198 1.44 19.02 7.75
N PHE A 199 1.68 20.27 7.37
CA PHE A 199 1.66 21.46 8.22
C PHE A 199 0.55 22.39 7.76
#